data_AF-A0AAD9D6B1-F1
#
_entry.id   AF-A0AAD9D6B1-F1
#
_cell.length_a   1.000
_cell.length_b   1.000
_cell.length_c   1.000
_cell.angle_alpha   90.00
_cell.angle_beta   90.00
_cell.angle_gamma   90.00
#
_symmetry.space_group_name_H-M   'P 1'
#
loop_
_entity.id
_entity.type
_entity.pdbx_description
1 polymer ?
#
loop_
_entity_poly.entity_id
_entity_poly.type
_entity_poly.pdbx_seq_one_letter_code
_entity_poly.pdbx_strand_id
1 'polypeptide(L)'
;MDWILGGVMDALDEAGSEVSDDTLVIFTSDNGPWTAEQSCAGSKGPFKGTWLKEHVSDDCTACPSEYKPSPLPGQKRRCIYPGTNYEVMGVSCGEDTGLGSAWEANVRMPAIVRWKGGGVPEGKTSSEMVSTLDVLPTVLSMIGKDIPIGSEVDGIDVTDVFLGQAQSSSSSLPLREGEDSQNETNRRRSERAIFFWRDGFKTGPLPAPFGRFDVVAMKIGWYKLWFWTKSSHYNADEEVYHDPPLIFDVLNDPAEAYPLDPDKHDDLIRHALHLMSEHKASIEWSAPLTLARDPKYLPCVNVESGCRTRPLPLDLDGGGDSIDQAEER
;
A
#
# COMPACT_ATOMS: atom_id res chain seq x y z
N MET A 1 -18.93 -6.99 2.39
CA MET A 1 -17.82 -7.76 1.79
C MET A 1 -17.85 -9.21 2.23
N ASP A 2 -17.79 -9.52 3.53
CA ASP A 2 -17.84 -10.89 4.05
C ASP A 2 -18.99 -11.74 3.45
N TRP A 3 -20.23 -11.24 3.54
CA TRP A 3 -21.40 -11.91 2.93
C TRP A 3 -21.27 -12.15 1.41
N ILE A 4 -20.62 -11.24 0.68
CA ILE A 4 -20.41 -11.38 -0.77
C ILE A 4 -19.40 -12.50 -1.03
N LEU A 5 -18.30 -12.55 -0.27
CA LEU A 5 -17.34 -13.64 -0.36
C LEU A 5 -18.01 -14.98 -0.04
N GLY A 6 -18.86 -15.04 0.98
CA GLY A 6 -19.68 -16.22 1.29
C GLY A 6 -20.51 -16.67 0.09
N GLY A 7 -21.22 -15.76 -0.57
CA GLY A 7 -21.97 -16.09 -1.79
C GLY A 7 -21.13 -16.61 -2.95
N VAL A 8 -19.88 -16.13 -3.10
CA VAL A 8 -18.93 -16.70 -4.08
C VAL A 8 -18.54 -18.13 -3.69
N MET A 9 -18.27 -18.36 -2.40
CA MET A 9 -17.92 -19.70 -1.91
C MET A 9 -19.08 -20.70 -2.05
N ASP A 10 -20.30 -20.26 -1.75
CA ASP A 10 -21.52 -21.07 -1.91
C ASP A 10 -21.73 -21.42 -3.38
N ALA A 11 -21.56 -20.45 -4.29
CA ALA A 11 -21.68 -20.70 -5.73
C ALA A 11 -20.63 -21.70 -6.25
N LEU A 12 -19.40 -21.69 -5.73
CA LEU A 12 -18.39 -22.69 -6.06
C LEU A 12 -18.79 -24.08 -5.56
N ASP A 13 -19.29 -24.18 -4.33
CA ASP A 13 -19.71 -25.45 -3.75
C ASP A 13 -20.98 -26.01 -4.45
N GLU A 14 -21.93 -25.16 -4.86
CA GLU A 14 -23.11 -25.53 -5.65
C GLU A 14 -22.77 -26.02 -7.06
N ALA A 15 -21.67 -25.52 -7.66
CA ALA A 15 -21.17 -25.98 -8.95
C ALA A 15 -20.59 -27.41 -8.91
N GLY A 16 -20.42 -28.00 -7.72
CA GLY A 16 -19.93 -29.35 -7.50
C GLY A 16 -18.43 -29.43 -7.23
N SER A 17 -17.98 -30.57 -6.71
CA SER A 17 -16.60 -30.79 -6.26
C SER A 17 -15.58 -30.66 -7.40
N GLU A 18 -15.93 -31.05 -8.63
CA GLU A 18 -15.06 -30.88 -9.80
C GLU A 18 -14.66 -29.42 -10.03
N VAL A 19 -15.52 -28.47 -9.64
CA VAL A 19 -15.22 -27.03 -9.75
C VAL A 19 -14.66 -26.49 -8.44
N SER A 20 -15.32 -26.73 -7.30
CA SER A 20 -14.90 -26.15 -6.00
C SER A 20 -13.50 -26.60 -5.58
N ASP A 21 -13.15 -27.87 -5.88
CA ASP A 21 -11.85 -28.43 -5.51
C ASP A 21 -10.74 -27.97 -6.46
N ASP A 22 -11.06 -27.72 -7.73
CA ASP A 22 -10.13 -27.22 -8.75
C ASP A 22 -10.06 -25.68 -8.84
N THR A 23 -10.67 -24.97 -7.87
CA THR A 23 -10.64 -23.50 -7.82
C THR A 23 -9.70 -23.00 -6.73
N LEU A 24 -8.65 -22.29 -7.14
CA LEU A 24 -7.81 -21.47 -6.25
C LEU A 24 -8.50 -20.14 -5.96
N VAL A 25 -8.70 -19.83 -4.69
CA VAL A 25 -9.24 -18.54 -4.22
C VAL A 25 -8.15 -17.82 -3.42
N ILE A 26 -7.82 -16.61 -3.84
CA ILE A 26 -6.92 -15.68 -3.13
C ILE A 26 -7.75 -14.45 -2.76
N PHE A 27 -7.83 -14.15 -1.47
CA PHE A 27 -8.48 -12.95 -0.94
C PHE A 27 -7.44 -12.05 -0.30
N THR A 28 -7.42 -10.77 -0.71
CA THR A 28 -6.58 -9.73 -0.10
C THR A 28 -7.13 -8.33 -0.36
N SER A 29 -6.40 -7.30 0.06
CA SER A 29 -6.70 -5.87 -0.16
C SER A 29 -5.56 -5.22 -0.95
N ASP A 30 -5.83 -4.12 -1.63
CA ASP A 30 -4.83 -3.33 -2.35
C ASP A 30 -3.98 -2.45 -1.42
N ASN A 31 -4.60 -1.87 -0.39
CA ASN A 31 -3.96 -1.07 0.64
C ASN A 31 -4.73 -1.09 1.96
N GLY A 32 -4.12 -0.51 3.01
CA GLY A 32 -4.73 -0.39 4.33
C GLY A 32 -5.81 0.68 4.42
N PRO A 33 -6.48 0.78 5.57
CA PRO A 33 -7.67 1.59 5.73
C PRO A 33 -7.38 3.08 5.66
N TRP A 34 -8.28 3.83 5.02
CA TRP A 34 -8.25 5.29 5.07
C TRP A 34 -8.84 5.80 6.40
N THR A 35 -7.99 5.92 7.42
CA THR A 35 -8.45 6.24 8.79
C THR A 35 -9.03 7.66 8.92
N ALA A 36 -8.81 8.54 7.94
CA ALA A 36 -9.48 9.84 7.85
C ALA A 36 -11.01 9.74 7.67
N GLU A 37 -11.54 8.61 7.16
CA GLU A 37 -13.00 8.38 7.09
C GLU A 37 -13.62 7.95 8.44
N GLN A 38 -12.82 7.95 9.51
CA GLN A 38 -13.25 7.72 10.90
C GLN A 38 -14.14 6.47 11.05
N SER A 39 -15.45 6.65 11.25
CA SER A 39 -16.42 5.58 11.51
C SER A 39 -16.61 4.63 10.32
N CYS A 40 -16.22 5.04 9.12
CA CYS A 40 -16.27 4.19 7.93
C CYS A 40 -14.96 3.43 7.67
N ALA A 41 -13.89 3.75 8.41
CA ALA A 41 -12.61 3.11 8.22
C ALA A 41 -12.59 1.67 8.77
N GLY A 42 -11.94 0.77 8.03
CA GLY A 42 -11.63 -0.58 8.51
C GLY A 42 -10.61 -0.60 9.64
N SER A 43 -10.38 -1.78 10.23
CA SER A 43 -9.35 -1.97 11.26
C SER A 43 -8.00 -2.28 10.63
N LYS A 44 -6.96 -1.60 11.11
CA LYS A 44 -5.54 -1.91 10.83
C LYS A 44 -4.91 -2.87 11.83
N GLY A 45 -5.70 -3.40 12.77
CA GLY A 45 -5.23 -4.30 13.81
C GLY A 45 -4.09 -3.70 14.64
N PRO A 46 -2.99 -4.43 14.89
CA PRO A 46 -1.86 -3.95 15.70
C PRO A 46 -0.92 -3.00 14.94
N PHE A 47 -1.05 -2.87 13.62
CA PHE A 47 -0.16 -2.08 12.79
C PHE A 47 -0.56 -0.59 12.88
N LYS A 48 0.29 0.28 13.44
CA LYS A 48 -0.12 1.65 13.81
C LYS A 48 0.81 2.78 13.39
N GLY A 49 2.09 2.51 13.14
CA GLY A 49 3.11 3.56 12.90
C GLY A 49 3.29 4.46 14.12
N THR A 50 3.35 3.85 15.31
CA THR A 50 3.30 4.59 16.59
C THR A 50 4.46 5.57 16.74
N TRP A 51 5.67 5.20 16.29
CA TRP A 51 6.83 6.08 16.37
C TRP A 51 6.53 7.42 15.69
N LEU A 52 5.96 7.42 14.49
CA LEU A 52 5.68 8.65 13.77
C LEU A 52 4.67 9.54 14.50
N LYS A 53 3.62 8.92 15.05
CA LYS A 53 2.60 9.65 15.81
C LYS A 53 3.19 10.42 16.98
N GLU A 54 4.21 9.88 17.64
CA GLU A 54 4.87 10.50 18.79
C GLU A 54 5.93 11.53 18.40
N HIS A 55 6.34 11.57 17.13
CA HIS A 55 7.43 12.41 16.63
C HIS A 55 6.98 13.45 15.58
N VAL A 56 5.67 13.64 15.43
CA VAL A 56 5.07 14.69 14.60
C VAL A 56 4.24 15.63 15.47
N SER A 57 4.17 16.91 15.09
CA SER A 57 3.40 17.91 15.83
C SER A 57 1.89 17.67 15.73
N ASP A 58 1.23 17.67 16.89
CA ASP A 58 -0.24 17.64 17.04
C ASP A 58 -0.95 18.90 16.51
N ASP A 59 -0.23 19.95 16.13
CA ASP A 59 -0.81 21.19 15.60
C ASP A 59 -1.26 21.08 14.15
N CYS A 60 -0.82 20.04 13.45
CA CYS A 60 -1.19 19.79 12.07
C CYS A 60 -2.44 18.88 12.02
N THR A 61 -3.35 19.19 11.09
CA THR A 61 -4.60 18.44 10.87
C THR A 61 -4.65 17.87 9.47
N ALA A 62 -4.80 16.55 9.38
CA ALA A 62 -5.07 15.86 8.14
C ALA A 62 -6.59 15.70 7.95
N CYS A 63 -7.08 16.09 6.78
CA CYS A 63 -8.49 16.05 6.39
C CYS A 63 -8.69 15.14 5.18
N PRO A 64 -9.91 14.59 4.98
CA PRO A 64 -10.27 13.97 3.71
C PRO A 64 -10.04 14.96 2.55
N SER A 65 -9.74 14.46 1.34
CA SER A 65 -9.32 15.28 0.20
C SER A 65 -10.33 16.37 -0.20
N GLU A 66 -11.61 16.17 0.09
CA GLU A 66 -12.69 17.10 -0.18
C GLU A 66 -12.85 18.21 0.87
N TYR A 67 -12.16 18.11 2.01
CA TYR A 67 -12.31 18.98 3.17
C TYR A 67 -11.07 19.83 3.38
N LYS A 68 -11.25 21.04 3.94
CA LYS A 68 -10.17 21.95 4.29
C LYS A 68 -9.91 21.94 5.80
N PRO A 69 -8.65 21.89 6.24
CA PRO A 69 -8.31 22.05 7.66
C PRO A 69 -8.64 23.48 8.11
N SER A 70 -9.33 23.60 9.24
CA SER A 70 -9.71 24.88 9.86
C SER A 70 -9.64 24.78 11.40
N PRO A 71 -8.45 24.53 11.97
CA PRO A 71 -8.24 24.40 13.41
C PRO A 71 -8.73 25.65 14.18
N LEU A 72 -9.32 25.44 15.36
CA LEU A 72 -9.67 26.49 16.33
C LEU A 72 -9.06 26.17 17.71
N PRO A 73 -8.89 27.16 18.61
CA PRO A 73 -8.54 26.89 20.01
C PRO A 73 -9.53 25.89 20.63
N GLY A 74 -9.03 24.73 21.07
CA GLY A 74 -9.86 23.63 21.62
C GLY A 74 -10.44 22.64 20.60
N GLN A 75 -10.39 22.96 19.30
CA GLN A 75 -10.79 22.08 18.19
C GLN A 75 -9.69 22.06 17.12
N LYS A 76 -8.51 21.53 17.47
CA LYS A 76 -7.37 21.49 16.55
C LYS A 76 -7.68 20.67 15.29
N ARG A 77 -8.33 19.52 15.43
CA ARG A 77 -8.59 18.60 14.31
C ARG A 77 -9.89 18.88 13.55
N ARG A 78 -10.15 20.14 13.21
CA ARG A 78 -11.41 20.53 12.56
C ARG A 78 -11.26 20.58 11.04
N CYS A 79 -12.11 19.86 10.32
CA CYS A 79 -12.16 19.84 8.86
C CYS A 79 -13.53 20.31 8.35
N ILE A 80 -13.57 21.25 7.39
CA ILE A 80 -14.81 21.81 6.84
C ILE A 80 -14.93 21.48 5.35
N TYR A 81 -16.12 21.06 4.91
CA TYR A 81 -16.41 20.96 3.49
C TYR A 81 -16.58 22.36 2.86
N PRO A 82 -15.76 22.74 1.85
CA PRO A 82 -15.72 24.10 1.32
C PRO A 82 -17.10 24.66 0.95
N GLY A 83 -17.41 25.87 1.42
CA GLY A 83 -18.68 26.55 1.11
C GLY A 83 -19.88 26.08 1.93
N THR A 84 -19.69 25.21 2.93
CA THR A 84 -20.75 24.74 3.82
C THR A 84 -20.36 24.85 5.29
N ASN A 85 -21.31 24.61 6.19
CA ASN A 85 -21.05 24.43 7.63
C ASN A 85 -20.85 22.95 8.01
N TYR A 86 -20.76 22.05 7.02
CA TYR A 86 -20.56 20.63 7.30
C TYR A 86 -19.12 20.40 7.75
N GLU A 87 -18.98 19.91 8.99
CA GLU A 87 -17.69 19.65 9.61
C GLU A 87 -17.54 18.20 10.02
N VAL A 88 -16.32 17.70 9.90
CA VAL A 88 -15.90 16.39 10.39
C VAL A 88 -14.65 16.53 11.23
N MET A 89 -14.44 15.60 12.14
CA MET A 89 -13.20 15.51 12.91
C MET A 89 -12.07 14.97 12.02
N GLY A 90 -11.07 15.80 11.75
CA GLY A 90 -9.82 15.34 11.17
C GLY A 90 -9.03 14.45 12.13
N VAL A 91 -7.88 14.03 11.64
CA VAL A 91 -6.90 13.20 12.35
C VAL A 91 -5.62 14.01 12.55
N SER A 92 -4.86 13.71 13.61
CA SER A 92 -3.59 14.42 13.82
C SER A 92 -2.65 14.06 12.67
N CYS A 93 -1.86 15.03 12.24
CA CYS A 93 -0.67 14.73 11.46
C CYS A 93 0.23 13.76 12.27
N GLY A 94 0.87 12.82 11.59
CA GLY A 94 1.59 11.71 12.22
C GLY A 94 0.70 10.51 12.55
N GLU A 95 -0.63 10.69 12.69
CA GLU A 95 -1.51 9.54 12.64
C GLU A 95 -1.37 8.91 11.26
N ASP A 96 -1.30 7.60 11.24
CA ASP A 96 -1.29 6.86 9.99
C ASP A 96 -2.71 6.92 9.39
N THR A 97 -2.93 8.06 8.72
CA THR A 97 -4.22 8.60 8.24
C THR A 97 -4.75 7.88 7.00
N GLY A 98 -3.96 6.97 6.43
CA GLY A 98 -4.34 6.07 5.35
C GLY A 98 -3.47 6.15 4.10
N LEU A 99 -4.10 5.81 2.98
CA LEU A 99 -3.56 5.60 1.63
C LEU A 99 -2.27 6.37 1.30
N GLY A 100 -1.26 5.62 0.87
CA GLY A 100 0.03 6.15 0.40
C GLY A 100 1.13 6.29 1.46
N SER A 101 0.88 5.85 2.71
CA SER A 101 1.95 5.63 3.69
C SER A 101 2.59 4.25 3.52
N ALA A 102 3.88 4.14 3.84
CA ALA A 102 4.62 2.88 3.81
C ALA A 102 4.68 2.18 5.18
N TRP A 103 3.97 2.67 6.22
CA TRP A 103 3.85 1.99 7.52
C TRP A 103 3.12 0.65 7.36
N GLU A 104 3.45 -0.36 8.18
CA GLU A 104 2.87 -1.71 8.09
C GLU A 104 1.34 -1.66 8.08
N ALA A 105 0.78 -0.66 8.75
CA ALA A 105 -0.64 -0.34 8.75
C ALA A 105 -1.29 -0.15 7.37
N ASN A 106 -0.54 0.29 6.35
CA ASN A 106 -1.04 0.47 4.99
C ASN A 106 -0.53 -0.54 3.97
N VAL A 107 0.55 -1.25 4.29
CA VAL A 107 1.20 -2.18 3.34
C VAL A 107 1.07 -3.65 3.73
N ARG A 108 0.73 -3.98 4.99
CA ARG A 108 0.51 -5.36 5.45
C ARG A 108 -0.98 -5.71 5.47
N MET A 109 -1.44 -6.40 4.43
CA MET A 109 -2.86 -6.70 4.20
C MET A 109 -3.28 -8.07 4.74
N PRO A 110 -4.57 -8.26 5.07
CA PRO A 110 -5.10 -9.60 5.25
C PRO A 110 -4.94 -10.39 3.94
N ALA A 111 -4.53 -11.66 4.06
CA ALA A 111 -4.43 -12.56 2.93
C ALA A 111 -4.96 -13.94 3.33
N ILE A 112 -5.86 -14.50 2.53
CA ILE A 112 -6.38 -15.85 2.69
C ILE A 112 -6.24 -16.56 1.35
N VAL A 113 -5.69 -17.78 1.38
CA VAL A 113 -5.58 -18.66 0.21
C VAL A 113 -6.32 -19.95 0.50
N ARG A 114 -7.14 -20.41 -0.44
CA ARG A 114 -7.86 -21.68 -0.36
C ARG A 114 -7.81 -22.40 -1.70
N TRP A 115 -7.47 -23.69 -1.66
CA TRP A 115 -7.59 -24.59 -2.79
C TRP A 115 -7.79 -26.03 -2.29
N LYS A 116 -9.05 -26.48 -2.23
CA LYS A 116 -9.43 -27.77 -1.60
C LYS A 116 -8.76 -28.97 -2.28
N GLY A 117 -8.73 -28.99 -3.62
CA GLY A 117 -8.16 -30.09 -4.41
C GLY A 117 -6.68 -29.93 -4.75
N GLY A 118 -6.12 -28.71 -4.69
CA GLY A 118 -4.73 -28.45 -5.07
C GLY A 118 -3.72 -28.43 -3.95
N GLY A 119 -4.06 -28.92 -2.76
CA GLY A 119 -3.09 -29.18 -1.70
C GLY A 119 -2.74 -27.99 -0.79
N VAL A 120 -3.50 -26.89 -0.85
CA VAL A 120 -3.39 -25.83 0.16
C VAL A 120 -3.95 -26.34 1.49
N PRO A 121 -3.16 -26.44 2.57
CA PRO A 121 -3.59 -27.07 3.80
C PRO A 121 -4.59 -26.20 4.58
N GLU A 122 -5.69 -26.80 5.01
CA GLU A 122 -6.74 -26.11 5.76
C GLU A 122 -6.27 -25.67 7.16
N GLY A 123 -6.71 -24.49 7.59
CA GLY A 123 -6.49 -23.98 8.94
C GLY A 123 -5.03 -23.72 9.32
N LYS A 124 -4.13 -23.64 8.33
CA LYS A 124 -2.73 -23.30 8.54
C LYS A 124 -2.48 -21.80 8.44
N THR A 125 -1.50 -21.33 9.19
CA THR A 125 -0.96 -19.98 9.10
C THR A 125 0.48 -20.04 8.63
N SER A 126 0.92 -19.00 7.92
CA SER A 126 2.30 -18.83 7.47
C SER A 126 2.78 -17.44 7.86
N SER A 127 4.04 -17.38 8.28
CA SER A 127 4.77 -16.14 8.50
C SER A 127 5.70 -15.82 7.31
N GLU A 128 5.64 -16.54 6.20
CA GLU A 128 6.50 -16.19 5.07
C GLU A 128 6.13 -14.82 4.49
N MET A 129 7.15 -14.09 4.01
CA MET A 129 6.92 -12.80 3.37
C MET A 129 6.36 -13.01 1.97
N VAL A 130 5.11 -12.58 1.77
CA VAL A 130 4.40 -12.64 0.48
C VAL A 130 3.93 -11.23 0.10
N SER A 131 3.96 -10.93 -1.20
CA SER A 131 3.50 -9.68 -1.80
C SER A 131 2.40 -9.95 -2.82
N THR A 132 1.55 -8.97 -3.10
CA THR A 132 0.61 -9.02 -4.22
C THR A 132 1.33 -9.15 -5.58
N LEU A 133 2.59 -8.72 -5.65
CA LEU A 133 3.47 -8.92 -6.81
C LEU A 133 3.70 -10.42 -7.11
N ASP A 134 3.61 -11.29 -6.11
CA ASP A 134 3.85 -12.73 -6.24
C ASP A 134 2.68 -13.47 -6.89
N VAL A 135 1.48 -12.87 -6.93
CA VAL A 135 0.28 -13.53 -7.44
C VAL A 135 0.47 -13.97 -8.88
N LEU A 136 1.02 -13.10 -9.74
CA LEU A 136 1.24 -13.41 -11.15
C LEU A 136 2.20 -14.61 -11.34
N PRO A 137 3.48 -14.56 -10.88
CA PRO A 137 4.40 -15.67 -11.07
C PRO A 137 3.94 -16.96 -10.39
N THR A 138 3.29 -16.87 -9.22
CA THR A 138 2.77 -18.05 -8.51
C THR A 138 1.63 -18.71 -9.29
N VAL A 139 0.65 -17.94 -9.77
CA VAL A 139 -0.47 -18.50 -10.56
C VAL A 139 0.05 -19.11 -11.86
N LEU A 140 0.96 -18.44 -12.57
CA LEU A 140 1.56 -18.97 -13.80
C LEU A 140 2.27 -20.31 -13.54
N SER A 141 3.08 -20.40 -12.49
CA SER A 141 3.75 -21.63 -12.07
C SER A 141 2.74 -22.76 -11.81
N MET A 142 1.68 -22.47 -11.03
CA MET A 142 0.63 -23.45 -10.70
C MET A 142 -0.12 -23.99 -11.92
N ILE A 143 -0.31 -23.18 -12.97
CA ILE A 143 -0.98 -23.61 -14.22
C ILE A 143 0.01 -24.12 -15.29
N GLY A 144 1.29 -24.29 -14.94
CA GLY A 144 2.32 -24.77 -15.86
C GLY A 144 2.60 -23.82 -17.03
N LYS A 145 2.57 -22.51 -16.76
CA LYS A 145 2.89 -21.45 -17.73
C LYS A 145 4.14 -20.71 -17.31
N ASP A 146 4.96 -20.37 -18.29
CA ASP A 146 6.12 -19.52 -18.07
C ASP A 146 5.71 -18.05 -18.05
N ILE A 147 6.53 -17.23 -17.38
CA ILE A 147 6.45 -15.77 -17.51
C ILE A 147 6.71 -15.41 -18.99
N PRO A 148 5.88 -14.55 -19.61
CA PRO A 148 6.05 -14.18 -21.01
C PRO A 148 7.46 -13.70 -21.34
N ILE A 149 8.02 -14.17 -22.46
CA ILE A 149 9.36 -13.80 -22.92
C ILE A 149 9.50 -12.27 -23.01
N GLY A 150 10.57 -11.73 -22.43
CA GLY A 150 10.86 -10.30 -22.40
C GLY A 150 10.12 -9.52 -21.32
N SER A 151 9.40 -10.20 -20.42
CA SER A 151 8.84 -9.59 -19.21
C SER A 151 9.76 -9.84 -18.03
N GLU A 152 10.19 -8.77 -17.38
CA GLU A 152 10.74 -8.82 -16.03
C GLU A 152 9.60 -8.56 -15.03
N VAL A 153 9.53 -9.36 -13.98
CA VAL A 153 8.50 -9.23 -12.93
C VAL A 153 9.16 -9.15 -11.57
N ASP A 154 8.66 -8.27 -10.70
CA ASP A 154 9.20 -8.07 -9.35
C ASP A 154 8.78 -9.17 -8.36
N GLY A 155 7.70 -9.89 -8.67
CA GLY A 155 7.20 -11.00 -7.85
C GLY A 155 8.03 -12.26 -7.99
N ILE A 156 7.90 -13.15 -7.01
CA ILE A 156 8.48 -14.50 -7.06
C ILE A 156 7.39 -15.57 -6.95
N ASP A 157 7.69 -16.77 -7.43
CA ASP A 157 6.82 -17.92 -7.19
C ASP A 157 6.86 -18.32 -5.70
N VAL A 158 5.71 -18.25 -5.04
CA VAL A 158 5.50 -18.65 -3.64
C VAL A 158 4.60 -19.87 -3.50
N THR A 159 4.50 -20.71 -4.54
CA THR A 159 3.64 -21.91 -4.55
C THR A 159 3.85 -22.79 -3.32
N ASP A 160 5.09 -23.01 -2.91
CA ASP A 160 5.42 -23.82 -1.74
C ASP A 160 4.98 -23.17 -0.41
N VAL A 161 4.87 -21.84 -0.34
CA VAL A 161 4.24 -21.15 0.80
C VAL A 161 2.75 -21.48 0.82
N PHE A 162 2.06 -21.42 -0.32
CA PHE A 162 0.63 -21.74 -0.42
C PHE A 162 0.36 -23.20 -0.09
N LEU A 163 1.25 -24.11 -0.49
CA LEU A 163 1.16 -25.55 -0.19
C LEU A 163 1.66 -25.92 1.22
N GLY A 164 2.08 -24.95 2.04
CA GLY A 164 2.58 -25.18 3.40
C GLY A 164 3.88 -25.98 3.47
N GLN A 165 4.69 -25.95 2.40
CA GLN A 165 5.95 -26.65 2.26
C GLN A 165 7.17 -25.76 2.60
N ALA A 166 7.00 -24.44 2.63
CA ALA A 166 8.03 -23.52 3.05
C ALA A 166 8.48 -23.82 4.49
N GLN A 167 9.76 -24.11 4.70
CA GLN A 167 10.31 -24.24 6.05
C GLN A 167 10.48 -22.85 6.65
N SER A 168 9.84 -22.59 7.79
CA SER A 168 10.04 -21.34 8.54
C SER A 168 11.51 -21.24 8.97
N SER A 169 12.30 -20.49 8.22
CA SER A 169 13.64 -20.11 8.65
C SER A 169 13.49 -19.09 9.77
N SER A 170 13.57 -19.55 11.02
CA SER A 170 13.58 -18.71 12.21
C SER A 170 14.91 -17.96 12.40
N SER A 171 15.87 -18.09 11.47
CA SER A 171 17.14 -17.39 11.48
C SER A 171 16.99 -15.99 10.87
N SER A 172 16.85 -15.01 11.75
CA SER A 172 16.65 -13.59 11.48
C SER A 172 17.89 -12.85 10.96
N LEU A 173 18.82 -13.50 10.26
CA LEU A 173 19.98 -12.83 9.68
C LEU A 173 20.25 -13.40 8.29
N PRO A 174 20.70 -12.58 7.32
CA PRO A 174 21.18 -13.11 6.05
C PRO A 174 22.24 -14.17 6.35
N LEU A 175 22.10 -15.33 5.70
CA LEU A 175 23.03 -16.45 5.81
C LEU A 175 24.45 -15.90 5.64
N ARG A 176 25.33 -16.17 6.61
CA ARG A 176 26.77 -15.89 6.48
C ARG A 176 27.26 -16.56 5.19
N GLU A 177 28.09 -15.86 4.41
CA GLU A 177 28.77 -16.47 3.26
C GLU A 177 29.38 -17.83 3.67
N GLY A 178 28.86 -18.92 3.10
CA GLY A 178 29.38 -20.27 3.31
C GLY A 178 28.41 -21.32 3.87
N GLU A 179 27.15 -21.01 4.17
CA GLU A 179 26.15 -22.07 4.47
C GLU A 179 25.48 -22.57 3.19
N ASP A 180 25.89 -23.78 2.76
CA ASP A 180 25.29 -24.56 1.67
C ASP A 180 23.81 -24.89 1.98
N SER A 181 22.91 -24.01 1.56
CA SER A 181 21.50 -24.39 1.38
C SER A 181 21.32 -24.95 -0.03
N GLN A 182 21.09 -26.26 -0.13
CA GLN A 182 20.93 -27.00 -1.38
C GLN A 182 19.67 -26.62 -2.20
N ASN A 183 19.10 -25.42 -2.03
CA ASN A 183 17.92 -25.00 -2.78
C ASN A 183 17.97 -23.49 -3.05
N GLU A 184 18.23 -23.12 -4.31
CA GLU A 184 18.34 -21.74 -4.78
C GLU A 184 17.07 -20.91 -4.45
N THR A 185 15.90 -21.56 -4.44
CA THR A 185 14.62 -20.97 -4.06
C THR A 185 14.56 -20.55 -2.59
N ASN A 186 15.16 -21.32 -1.68
CA ASN A 186 15.20 -20.98 -0.24
C ASN A 186 16.18 -19.83 0.02
N ARG A 187 17.30 -19.79 -0.71
CA ARG A 187 18.27 -18.69 -0.62
C ARG A 187 17.67 -17.35 -1.10
N ARG A 188 16.96 -17.34 -2.22
CA ARG A 188 16.25 -16.13 -2.71
C ARG A 188 15.20 -15.60 -1.73
N ARG A 189 14.68 -16.46 -0.84
CA ARG A 189 13.66 -16.10 0.15
C ARG A 189 14.23 -15.59 1.48
N SER A 190 15.32 -16.18 1.97
CA SER A 190 16.02 -15.67 3.16
C SER A 190 16.70 -14.32 2.92
N GLU A 191 17.01 -14.00 1.66
CA GLU A 191 17.56 -12.70 1.22
C GLU A 191 16.47 -11.76 0.66
N ARG A 192 15.18 -12.11 0.77
CA ARG A 192 14.09 -11.34 0.13
C ARG A 192 14.01 -9.92 0.69
N ALA A 193 14.12 -8.95 -0.24
CA ALA A 193 13.87 -7.55 0.01
C ALA A 193 12.59 -7.05 -0.68
N ILE A 194 11.79 -6.24 0.02
CA ILE A 194 10.68 -5.48 -0.57
C ILE A 194 11.00 -3.99 -0.43
N PHE A 195 10.97 -3.27 -1.54
CA PHE A 195 11.25 -1.83 -1.60
C PHE A 195 9.95 -1.03 -1.70
N PHE A 196 9.77 -0.07 -0.80
CA PHE A 196 8.62 0.82 -0.80
C PHE A 196 9.02 2.15 -1.45
N TRP A 197 8.56 2.37 -2.68
CA TRP A 197 8.75 3.60 -3.43
C TRP A 197 7.63 4.59 -3.13
N ARG A 198 7.98 5.87 -3.09
CA ARG A 198 7.00 6.95 -2.90
C ARG A 198 7.41 8.19 -3.67
N ASP A 199 6.42 8.95 -4.13
CA ASP A 199 6.57 10.30 -4.63
C ASP A 199 6.42 11.37 -3.53
N GLY A 200 6.80 12.61 -3.84
CA GLY A 200 6.55 13.78 -2.99
C GLY A 200 7.78 14.57 -2.57
N PHE A 201 8.99 14.04 -2.74
CA PHE A 201 10.22 14.69 -2.27
C PHE A 201 10.44 16.09 -2.87
N LYS A 202 10.77 17.08 -2.01
CA LYS A 202 11.16 18.43 -2.46
C LYS A 202 12.41 18.40 -3.36
N THR A 203 13.28 17.41 -3.16
CA THR A 203 14.54 17.18 -3.88
C THR A 203 14.74 15.68 -4.08
N GLY A 204 14.16 15.09 -5.12
CA GLY A 204 14.42 13.71 -5.52
C GLY A 204 15.51 13.61 -6.60
N PRO A 205 16.01 12.38 -6.88
CA PRO A 205 17.13 12.14 -7.81
C PRO A 205 16.77 12.32 -9.29
N LEU A 206 15.48 12.33 -9.64
CA LEU A 206 15.02 12.55 -11.02
C LEU A 206 14.81 14.06 -11.30
N PRO A 207 14.79 14.53 -12.55
CA PRO A 207 14.38 15.90 -12.86
C PRO A 207 12.86 16.05 -12.78
N ALA A 208 12.35 17.25 -12.49
CA ALA A 208 10.92 17.52 -12.55
C ALA A 208 10.34 17.16 -13.94
N PRO A 209 9.13 16.58 -14.04
CA PRO A 209 8.18 16.32 -12.95
C PRO A 209 8.43 15.00 -12.19
N PHE A 210 9.42 14.20 -12.60
CA PHE A 210 9.74 12.88 -12.04
C PHE A 210 10.55 12.93 -10.73
N GLY A 211 11.17 14.08 -10.46
CA GLY A 211 12.13 14.36 -9.39
C GLY A 211 11.66 14.30 -7.96
N ARG A 212 10.66 13.49 -7.68
CA ARG A 212 10.07 13.36 -6.36
C ARG A 212 9.92 11.91 -5.92
N PHE A 213 10.39 10.93 -6.70
CA PHE A 213 10.31 9.51 -6.37
C PHE A 213 11.61 8.98 -5.75
N ASP A 214 11.49 8.25 -4.64
CA ASP A 214 12.59 7.49 -4.05
C ASP A 214 12.07 6.34 -3.17
N VAL A 215 12.97 5.46 -2.73
CA VAL A 215 12.70 4.41 -1.73
C VAL A 215 12.59 5.06 -0.34
N VAL A 216 11.39 5.06 0.23
CA VAL A 216 11.14 5.59 1.60
C VAL A 216 11.50 4.60 2.69
N ALA A 217 11.28 3.32 2.40
CA ALA A 217 11.49 2.22 3.31
C ALA A 217 11.80 0.95 2.53
N MET A 218 12.42 -0.01 3.21
CA MET A 218 12.58 -1.36 2.69
C MET A 218 12.41 -2.39 3.78
N LYS A 219 12.04 -3.61 3.40
CA LYS A 219 11.90 -4.74 4.32
C LYS A 219 12.83 -5.86 3.88
N ILE A 220 13.63 -6.38 4.80
CA ILE A 220 14.48 -7.57 4.61
C ILE A 220 14.13 -8.55 5.72
N GLY A 221 13.53 -9.69 5.35
CA GLY A 221 12.95 -10.60 6.33
C GLY A 221 11.98 -9.87 7.28
N TRP A 222 12.27 -9.92 8.58
CA TRP A 222 11.44 -9.29 9.61
C TRP A 222 11.83 -7.87 9.97
N TYR A 223 12.91 -7.36 9.40
CA TYR A 223 13.35 -6.00 9.65
C TYR A 223 12.81 -5.06 8.59
N LYS A 224 12.35 -3.90 9.04
CA LYS A 224 11.95 -2.80 8.18
C LYS A 224 12.80 -1.60 8.49
N LEU A 225 13.45 -1.08 7.45
CA LEU A 225 14.32 0.09 7.51
C LEU A 225 13.61 1.27 6.87
N TRP A 226 13.61 2.41 7.55
CA TRP A 226 13.04 3.67 7.09
C TRP A 226 14.15 4.68 6.83
N PHE A 227 14.25 5.13 5.59
CA PHE A 227 15.14 6.22 5.17
C PHE A 227 14.42 7.56 5.20
N TRP A 228 13.10 7.56 4.97
CA TRP A 228 12.27 8.74 4.94
C TRP A 228 10.92 8.50 5.60
N THR A 229 10.59 9.22 6.66
CA THR A 229 9.27 9.08 7.32
C THR A 229 8.31 10.20 6.94
N LYS A 230 7.08 9.82 6.58
CA LYS A 230 5.90 10.68 6.46
C LYS A 230 4.63 9.83 6.64
N SER A 231 3.56 10.45 7.13
CA SER A 231 2.33 9.81 7.63
C SER A 231 1.30 9.47 6.55
N SER A 232 1.10 10.29 5.51
CA SER A 232 0.29 9.91 4.33
C SER A 232 0.59 10.78 3.11
N HIS A 233 -0.01 10.46 1.96
CA HIS A 233 0.20 11.20 0.70
C HIS A 233 -0.51 12.58 0.71
N TYR A 234 -1.59 12.74 1.46
CA TYR A 234 -2.48 13.91 1.37
C TYR A 234 -2.39 14.89 2.55
N ASN A 235 -1.41 14.73 3.44
CA ASN A 235 -1.28 15.58 4.62
C ASN A 235 -0.10 16.56 4.55
N ALA A 236 -0.22 17.60 5.39
CA ALA A 236 0.71 18.73 5.44
C ALA A 236 2.02 18.40 6.19
N ASP A 237 2.15 17.18 6.71
CA ASP A 237 3.31 16.66 7.40
C ASP A 237 4.57 16.77 6.54
N GLU A 238 5.68 17.07 7.19
CA GLU A 238 6.97 17.13 6.51
C GLU A 238 7.58 15.73 6.38
N GLU A 239 8.27 15.50 5.27
CA GLU A 239 9.10 14.32 5.08
C GLU A 239 10.40 14.51 5.84
N VAL A 240 10.78 13.51 6.64
CA VAL A 240 12.00 13.55 7.46
C VAL A 240 12.95 12.46 7.00
N TYR A 241 14.19 12.84 6.66
CA TYR A 241 15.26 11.92 6.31
C TYR A 241 15.95 11.37 7.55
N HIS A 242 16.36 10.10 7.50
CA HIS A 242 17.05 9.39 8.57
C HIS A 242 18.38 8.81 8.07
N ASP A 243 19.47 9.21 8.71
CA ASP A 243 20.81 8.65 8.52
C ASP A 243 21.53 8.58 9.89
N PRO A 244 21.72 7.37 10.47
CA PRO A 244 21.33 6.05 9.94
C PRO A 244 19.80 5.88 9.86
N PRO A 245 19.30 4.92 9.05
CA PRO A 245 17.86 4.66 8.94
C PRO A 245 17.26 4.18 10.27
N LEU A 246 15.97 4.44 10.49
CA LEU A 246 15.24 3.80 11.59
C LEU A 246 15.03 2.32 11.25
N ILE A 247 15.19 1.43 12.21
CA ILE A 247 15.07 -0.02 12.01
C ILE A 247 14.01 -0.55 12.96
N PHE A 248 13.05 -1.32 12.46
CA PHE A 248 12.03 -1.97 13.29
C PHE A 248 12.03 -3.47 13.03
N ASP A 249 11.95 -4.28 14.10
CA ASP A 249 11.59 -5.69 14.01
C ASP A 249 10.06 -5.79 13.95
N VAL A 250 9.50 -5.89 12.75
CA VAL A 250 8.04 -5.84 12.55
C VAL A 250 7.33 -7.16 12.85
N LEU A 251 8.06 -8.17 13.34
CA LEU A 251 7.49 -9.38 13.90
C LEU A 251 7.18 -9.16 15.39
N ASN A 252 8.15 -8.64 16.15
CA ASN A 252 8.01 -8.40 17.59
C ASN A 252 7.42 -7.02 17.93
N ASP A 253 7.61 -6.04 17.04
CA ASP A 253 7.05 -4.69 17.10
C ASP A 253 6.25 -4.38 15.82
N PRO A 254 5.07 -5.00 15.62
CA PRO A 254 4.24 -4.75 14.44
C PRO A 254 3.71 -3.32 14.37
N ALA A 255 3.74 -2.57 15.47
CA ALA A 255 3.25 -1.20 15.52
C ALA A 255 4.29 -0.18 15.03
N GLU A 256 5.55 -0.60 14.81
CA GLU A 256 6.69 0.26 14.51
C GLU A 256 6.77 1.40 15.54
N ALA A 257 6.82 1.02 16.82
CA ALA A 257 6.84 1.94 17.96
C ALA A 257 8.25 2.23 18.45
N TYR A 258 9.13 1.22 18.46
CA TYR A 258 10.44 1.29 19.10
C TYR A 258 11.55 0.93 18.11
N PRO A 259 12.22 1.92 17.51
CA PRO A 259 13.31 1.64 16.59
C PRO A 259 14.47 0.98 17.34
N LEU A 260 15.10 0.02 16.68
CA LEU A 260 16.30 -0.66 17.15
C LEU A 260 17.51 0.26 17.09
N ASP A 261 18.50 -0.06 17.92
CA ASP A 261 19.77 0.65 17.98
C ASP A 261 20.60 0.40 16.69
N PRO A 262 20.84 1.42 15.85
CA PRO A 262 21.50 1.24 14.57
C PRO A 262 22.96 0.76 14.73
N ASP A 263 23.65 1.14 15.80
CA ASP A 263 25.04 0.73 16.05
C ASP A 263 25.18 -0.78 16.27
N LYS A 264 24.09 -1.45 16.66
CA LYS A 264 24.02 -2.92 16.83
C LYS A 264 23.59 -3.65 15.56
N HIS A 265 23.25 -2.92 14.50
CA HIS A 265 22.69 -3.46 13.26
C HIS A 265 23.44 -2.95 12.01
N ASP A 266 24.70 -2.54 12.15
CA ASP A 266 25.52 -2.00 11.05
C ASP A 266 25.61 -2.97 9.85
N ASP A 267 25.74 -4.28 10.08
CA ASP A 267 25.75 -5.28 9.00
C ASP A 267 24.44 -5.30 8.20
N LEU A 268 23.31 -5.19 8.88
CA LEU A 268 21.98 -5.11 8.24
C LEU A 268 21.85 -3.80 7.45
N ILE A 269 22.30 -2.67 8.01
CA ILE A 269 22.25 -1.36 7.33
C ILE A 269 23.11 -1.41 6.06
N ARG A 270 24.35 -1.90 6.15
CA ARG A 270 25.25 -2.00 4.99
C ARG A 270 24.67 -2.90 3.91
N HIS A 271 24.11 -4.05 4.28
CA HIS A 271 23.45 -4.95 3.34
C HIS A 271 22.21 -4.30 2.69
N ALA A 272 21.39 -3.62 3.47
CA ALA A 272 20.21 -2.90 3.00
C ALA A 272 20.56 -1.79 2.01
N LEU A 273 21.58 -0.97 2.31
CA LEU A 273 22.06 0.08 1.42
C LEU A 273 22.62 -0.50 0.11
N HIS A 274 23.32 -1.63 0.17
CA HIS A 274 23.82 -2.32 -1.01
C HIS A 274 22.67 -2.81 -1.91
N LEU A 275 21.71 -3.56 -1.35
CA LEU A 275 20.53 -4.05 -2.08
C LEU A 275 19.70 -2.90 -2.68
N MET A 276 19.51 -1.82 -1.92
CA MET A 276 18.80 -0.64 -2.41
C MET A 276 19.55 0.02 -3.57
N SER A 277 20.88 0.10 -3.51
CA SER A 277 21.69 0.65 -4.61
C SER A 277 21.58 -0.21 -5.87
N GLU A 278 21.63 -1.53 -5.74
CA GLU A 278 21.49 -2.45 -6.89
C GLU A 278 20.10 -2.35 -7.50
N HIS A 279 19.04 -2.38 -6.66
CA HIS A 279 17.65 -2.23 -7.11
C HIS A 279 17.42 -0.92 -7.84
N LYS A 280 17.91 0.21 -7.30
CA LYS A 280 17.77 1.52 -7.97
C LYS A 280 18.50 1.55 -9.32
N ALA A 281 19.63 0.86 -9.44
CA ALA A 281 20.41 0.80 -10.67
C ALA A 281 19.79 -0.08 -11.75
N SER A 282 18.95 -1.05 -11.38
CA SER A 282 18.28 -1.95 -12.35
C SER A 282 16.99 -1.38 -12.94
N ILE A 283 16.44 -0.29 -12.40
CA ILE A 283 15.16 0.25 -12.86
C ILE A 283 15.30 1.03 -14.18
N GLU A 284 14.57 0.57 -15.19
CA GLU A 284 14.29 1.33 -16.41
C GLU A 284 13.02 2.18 -16.25
N TRP A 285 13.19 3.50 -16.14
CA TRP A 285 12.07 4.42 -15.94
C TRP A 285 11.27 4.65 -17.23
N SER A 286 9.95 4.55 -17.14
CA SER A 286 9.02 4.93 -18.20
C SER A 286 8.29 6.24 -17.89
N ALA A 287 7.71 6.87 -18.92
CA ALA A 287 6.94 8.09 -18.73
C ALA A 287 5.64 7.80 -17.92
N PRO A 288 5.30 8.59 -16.90
CA PRO A 288 4.07 8.45 -16.13
C PRO A 288 2.83 8.55 -17.02
N LEU A 289 1.93 7.58 -16.88
CA LEU A 289 0.68 7.50 -17.66
C LEU A 289 -0.44 8.41 -17.12
N THR A 290 -0.27 9.01 -15.94
CA THR A 290 -1.33 9.73 -15.20
C THR A 290 -1.49 11.21 -15.57
N LEU A 291 -0.84 11.69 -16.62
CA LEU A 291 -0.66 13.14 -16.87
C LEU A 291 -1.78 13.83 -17.67
N ALA A 292 -2.79 13.13 -18.19
CA ALA A 292 -3.82 13.76 -19.03
C ALA A 292 -5.25 13.39 -18.60
N ARG A 293 -6.02 14.38 -18.14
CA ARG A 293 -7.48 14.33 -18.10
C ARG A 293 -8.02 15.01 -19.36
N ASP A 294 -8.50 14.23 -20.31
CA ASP A 294 -9.20 14.75 -21.48
C ASP A 294 -10.69 14.36 -21.37
N PRO A 295 -11.61 15.33 -21.19
CA PRO A 295 -13.03 15.08 -21.03
C PRO A 295 -13.65 14.23 -22.14
N LYS A 296 -13.04 14.18 -23.35
CA LYS A 296 -13.55 13.36 -24.45
C LYS A 296 -13.47 11.85 -24.19
N TYR A 297 -12.63 11.41 -23.26
CA TYR A 297 -12.52 10.01 -22.85
C TYR A 297 -13.44 9.64 -21.69
N LEU A 298 -14.23 10.59 -21.17
CA LEU A 298 -15.24 10.28 -20.16
C LEU A 298 -16.38 9.49 -20.83
N PRO A 299 -16.77 8.32 -20.29
CA PRO A 299 -17.91 7.57 -20.79
C PRO A 299 -19.17 8.45 -20.84
N CYS A 300 -19.87 8.40 -21.97
CA CYS A 300 -21.02 9.25 -22.25
C CYS A 300 -22.25 8.38 -22.52
N VAL A 301 -23.26 8.51 -21.65
CA VAL A 301 -24.50 7.71 -21.73
C VAL A 301 -25.36 8.12 -22.92
N ASN A 302 -25.32 9.40 -23.32
CA ASN A 302 -26.08 9.90 -24.47
C ASN A 302 -25.18 10.67 -25.43
N VAL A 303 -24.67 9.96 -26.44
CA VAL A 303 -23.84 10.54 -27.52
C VAL A 303 -24.59 11.57 -28.37
N GLU A 304 -25.93 11.50 -28.47
CA GLU A 304 -26.74 12.44 -29.26
C GLU A 304 -26.80 13.83 -28.61
N SER A 305 -26.61 13.92 -27.29
CA SER A 305 -26.52 15.18 -26.55
C SER A 305 -25.18 15.93 -26.77
N GLY A 306 -24.28 15.35 -27.58
CA GLY A 306 -22.92 15.85 -27.76
C GLY A 306 -22.08 15.75 -26.49
N CYS A 307 -22.47 14.87 -25.57
CA CYS A 307 -21.79 14.64 -24.28
C CYS A 307 -21.60 15.91 -23.46
N ARG A 308 -22.47 16.91 -23.65
CA ARG A 308 -22.50 18.11 -22.83
C ARG A 308 -23.11 17.78 -21.49
N THR A 309 -22.28 17.35 -20.54
CA THR A 309 -22.66 17.34 -19.13
C THR A 309 -22.86 18.79 -18.71
N ARG A 310 -24.09 19.30 -18.69
CA ARG A 310 -24.37 20.44 -17.79
C ARG A 310 -24.01 19.93 -16.40
N PRO A 311 -23.10 20.59 -15.65
CA PRO A 311 -23.05 20.35 -14.22
C PRO A 311 -24.48 20.55 -13.73
N LEU A 312 -25.07 19.52 -13.10
CA LEU A 312 -26.28 19.76 -12.32
C LEU A 312 -25.91 20.90 -11.36
N PRO A 313 -26.65 22.02 -11.33
CA PRO A 313 -26.49 22.97 -10.25
C PRO A 313 -26.65 22.17 -8.96
N LEU A 314 -25.68 22.26 -8.06
CA LEU A 314 -25.91 21.94 -6.67
C LEU A 314 -27.13 22.78 -6.26
N ASP A 315 -28.27 22.12 -6.05
CA ASP A 315 -29.46 22.73 -5.44
C ASP A 315 -29.07 23.17 -4.03
N LEU A 316 -28.46 24.36 -3.95
CA LEU A 316 -28.38 25.17 -2.76
C LEU A 316 -29.37 26.31 -2.97
N ASP A 317 -30.44 26.22 -2.18
CA ASP A 317 -31.45 27.23 -1.88
C ASP A 317 -32.50 27.55 -2.95
N GLY A 318 -33.73 27.15 -2.60
CA GLY A 318 -34.94 27.78 -3.12
C GLY A 318 -35.00 29.24 -2.68
N GLY A 319 -35.17 30.14 -3.66
CA GLY A 319 -35.43 31.55 -3.44
C GLY A 319 -35.00 32.36 -4.65
N GLY A 320 -35.95 32.68 -5.53
CA GLY A 320 -35.69 33.40 -6.78
C GLY A 320 -35.11 34.80 -6.57
N ASP A 321 -34.27 35.24 -7.48
CA ASP A 321 -34.69 36.19 -8.53
C ASP A 321 -33.57 36.37 -9.57
N SER A 322 -34.02 36.70 -10.78
CA SER A 322 -33.31 36.96 -12.04
C SER A 322 -31.90 37.55 -11.97
N ILE A 323 -30.99 37.07 -12.82
CA ILE A 323 -30.18 37.93 -13.70
C ILE A 323 -30.03 37.29 -15.09
N ASP A 324 -30.48 38.05 -16.08
CA ASP A 324 -30.37 37.90 -17.52
C ASP A 324 -28.91 37.88 -18.05
N GLN A 325 -28.73 37.16 -19.17
CA GLN A 325 -27.83 37.43 -20.30
C GLN A 325 -26.30 37.46 -20.05
N ALA A 326 -25.57 36.48 -20.60
CA ALA A 326 -24.90 36.53 -21.91
C ALA A 326 -23.62 37.39 -21.91
N GLU A 327 -22.47 36.78 -22.13
CA GLU A 327 -21.59 37.14 -23.25
C GLU A 327 -20.38 36.19 -23.36
N GLU A 328 -19.94 36.06 -24.60
CA GLU A 328 -18.90 35.22 -25.16
C GLU A 328 -17.49 35.57 -24.65
N ARG A 329 -16.64 34.54 -24.46
CA ARG A 329 -15.30 34.40 -25.06
C ARG A 329 -14.62 33.10 -24.62
#